data_AF-A0A355UJY0-F1
#
_entry.id   AF-A0A355UJY0-F1
#
_cell.length_a   1.000
_cell.length_b   1.000
_cell.length_c   1.000
_cell.angle_alpha   90.00
_cell.angle_beta   90.00
_cell.angle_gamma   90.00
#
_symmetry.space_group_name_H-M   'P 1'
#
loop_
_entity.id
_entity.type
_entity.pdbx_description
1 polymer ?
#
loop_
_entity_poly.entity_id
_entity_poly.type
_entity_poly.pdbx_seq_one_letter_code
_entity_poly.pdbx_strand_id
1 'polypeptide(L)'
;MRNKLTLFVVENIIILEVITMNYISAQEIADKWGISKRRVQVLCASNRIKNAKKIGNMWVVPSNAAKPKDARYKGTGKTAVTTKQISPIKKARREIKAIADKMFNSIVNENYSAEDSKHISVCLFATELLTNILTQRSNTVNHKIVKNVVASTLECDIEIPDCLKEKFSGIIYKFISNNSFCIDDALAWFYQYTNKLSDNTGISSTQFFTEKYMITALVDSIDVFTVNGKILDPACGGGNFLLYCFDILAKKDISKNDSKLEVQSKMKNILSKLFGYEIDVFLAAVASFTLKIKALLTLDSYGHQIHISDFEQFEPNIFYSVNHSYIGALDCKKSEHKVCKVGNKQITTMETVFSNVDCVLTNPPFKTVKGMSD
;
A
#
# COMPACT_ATOMS: atom_id res chain seq x y z
N MET A 1 -16.44 7.74 33.44
CA MET A 1 -17.02 6.71 32.53
C MET A 1 -16.02 6.48 31.41
N ARG A 2 -15.55 5.25 31.26
CA ARG A 2 -14.53 4.85 30.26
C ARG A 2 -15.20 4.75 28.90
N ASN A 3 -14.75 5.53 27.92
CA ASN A 3 -15.23 5.40 26.55
C ASN A 3 -14.57 4.16 25.94
N LYS A 4 -15.37 3.09 25.80
CA LYS A 4 -15.06 1.91 24.99
C LYS A 4 -15.07 2.33 23.52
N LEU A 5 -13.95 2.15 22.83
CA LEU A 5 -13.95 2.03 21.38
C LEU A 5 -14.34 0.57 21.08
N THR A 6 -15.56 0.34 20.62
CA THR A 6 -16.03 -0.99 20.23
C THR A 6 -15.65 -1.21 18.76
N LEU A 7 -14.63 -2.03 18.51
CA LEU A 7 -14.43 -2.67 17.21
C LEU A 7 -15.08 -4.07 17.28
N PHE A 8 -15.79 -4.46 16.22
CA PHE A 8 -16.34 -5.81 16.11
C PHE A 8 -15.22 -6.85 15.96
N VAL A 9 -15.33 -7.95 16.71
CA VAL A 9 -14.36 -9.06 16.79
C VAL A 9 -15.15 -10.37 16.66
N VAL A 10 -14.70 -11.27 15.77
CA VAL A 10 -15.06 -12.69 15.82
C VAL A 10 -13.76 -13.46 16.01
N GLU A 11 -13.63 -14.05 17.21
CA GLU A 11 -12.75 -15.13 17.65
C GLU A 11 -11.30 -15.16 17.12
N ASN A 12 -10.37 -14.71 17.99
CA ASN A 12 -8.91 -14.92 17.97
C ASN A 12 -8.01 -13.84 17.34
N ILE A 13 -8.12 -12.59 17.82
CA ILE A 13 -7.01 -11.62 17.73
C ILE A 13 -6.68 -11.09 19.14
N ILE A 14 -5.39 -11.17 19.50
CA ILE A 14 -4.83 -10.69 20.75
C ILE A 14 -4.67 -9.16 20.66
N ILE A 15 -5.31 -8.42 21.56
CA ILE A 15 -4.98 -7.01 21.86
C ILE A 15 -3.96 -7.04 22.99
N LEU A 16 -2.69 -6.80 22.70
CA LEU A 16 -1.71 -6.53 23.75
C LEU A 16 -1.64 -5.03 24.04
N GLU A 17 -1.91 -4.71 25.30
CA GLU A 17 -1.65 -3.42 25.91
C GLU A 17 -0.14 -3.13 25.84
N VAL A 18 0.27 -2.34 24.85
CA VAL A 18 1.65 -1.90 24.74
C VAL A 18 1.94 -0.92 25.87
N ILE A 19 2.78 -1.31 26.83
CA ILE A 19 3.36 -0.36 27.79
C ILE A 19 4.44 0.45 27.05
N THR A 20 4.01 1.41 26.23
CA THR A 20 4.85 2.49 25.70
C THR A 20 4.02 3.77 25.71
N MET A 21 4.63 4.90 26.13
CA MET A 21 3.99 6.22 26.35
C MET A 21 2.57 6.34 25.79
N ASN A 22 1.54 6.28 26.66
CA ASN A 22 0.15 6.48 26.27
C ASN A 22 0.02 7.82 25.53
N TYR A 23 -0.42 7.84 24.27
CA TYR A 23 -0.80 9.05 23.56
C TYR A 23 -2.32 9.21 23.65
N ILE A 24 -2.77 10.45 23.84
CA ILE A 24 -4.18 10.83 23.88
C ILE A 24 -4.48 11.86 22.80
N SER A 25 -5.73 11.92 22.37
CA SER A 25 -6.19 12.84 21.34
C SER A 25 -6.11 14.29 21.80
N ALA A 26 -6.11 15.22 20.83
CA ALA A 26 -6.22 16.65 21.13
C ALA A 26 -7.52 17.03 21.87
N GLN A 27 -8.57 16.20 21.81
CA GLN A 27 -9.79 16.42 22.58
C GLN A 27 -9.57 16.05 24.04
N GLU A 28 -9.00 14.88 24.31
CA GLU A 28 -8.72 14.43 25.69
C GLU A 28 -7.70 15.35 26.40
N ILE A 29 -6.73 15.90 25.67
CA ILE A 29 -5.83 16.95 26.20
C ILE A 29 -6.58 18.24 26.48
N ALA A 30 -7.53 18.62 25.62
CA ALA A 30 -8.34 19.81 25.82
C ALA A 30 -9.13 19.70 27.13
N ASP A 31 -9.75 18.54 27.34
CA ASP A 31 -10.49 18.22 28.56
C ASP A 31 -9.53 18.20 29.77
N LYS A 32 -8.37 17.55 29.64
CA LYS A 32 -7.34 17.48 30.69
C LYS A 32 -6.79 18.86 31.09
N TRP A 33 -6.65 19.78 30.15
CA TRP A 33 -6.05 21.10 30.37
C TRP A 33 -7.09 22.22 30.58
N GLY A 34 -8.39 21.90 30.46
CA GLY A 34 -9.47 22.89 30.53
C GLY A 34 -9.36 23.97 29.46
N ILE A 35 -8.99 23.60 28.23
CA ILE A 35 -8.89 24.53 27.09
C ILE A 35 -9.61 23.97 25.87
N SER A 36 -9.96 24.82 24.90
CA SER A 36 -10.62 24.32 23.70
C SER A 36 -9.72 23.40 22.86
N LYS A 37 -10.31 22.40 22.21
CA LYS A 37 -9.63 21.53 21.22
C LYS A 37 -8.85 22.35 20.20
N ARG A 38 -9.44 23.44 19.70
CA ARG A 38 -8.77 24.37 18.77
C ARG A 38 -7.49 24.95 19.37
N ARG A 39 -7.50 25.32 20.66
CA ARG A 39 -6.29 25.82 21.33
C ARG A 39 -5.21 24.74 21.46
N VAL A 40 -5.57 23.50 21.78
CA VAL A 40 -4.62 22.37 21.78
C VAL A 40 -4.00 22.18 20.40
N GLN A 41 -4.80 22.18 19.34
CA GLN A 41 -4.30 22.04 17.97
C GLN A 41 -3.35 23.18 17.58
N VAL A 42 -3.61 24.41 18.01
CA VAL A 42 -2.69 25.54 17.81
C VAL A 42 -1.39 25.33 18.57
N LEU A 43 -1.43 24.83 19.81
CA LEU A 43 -0.23 24.51 20.58
C LEU A 43 0.60 23.38 19.96
N CYS A 44 -0.06 22.34 19.43
CA CYS A 44 0.61 21.28 18.68
C CYS A 44 1.23 21.82 17.39
N ALA A 45 0.48 22.61 16.61
CA ALA A 45 0.93 23.16 15.33
C ALA A 45 2.08 24.17 15.49
N SER A 46 2.15 24.84 16.63
CA SER A 46 3.25 25.77 16.99
C SER A 46 4.43 25.08 17.69
N ASN A 47 4.48 23.74 17.69
CA ASN A 47 5.53 22.94 18.35
C ASN A 47 5.72 23.24 19.85
N ARG A 48 4.69 23.76 20.52
CA ARG A 48 4.75 24.09 21.96
C ARG A 48 4.52 22.88 22.86
N ILE A 49 4.08 21.76 22.30
CA ILE A 49 3.87 20.50 23.00
C ILE A 49 4.89 19.50 22.46
N LYS A 50 5.90 19.18 23.27
CA LYS A 50 6.96 18.25 22.89
C LYS A 50 6.35 16.88 22.56
N ASN A 51 6.85 16.27 21.48
CA ASN A 51 6.40 14.96 20.99
C ASN A 51 4.92 14.90 20.54
N ALA A 52 4.21 16.03 20.38
CA ALA A 52 2.92 16.02 19.72
C ALA A 52 3.11 15.64 18.24
N LYS A 53 2.31 14.69 17.76
CA LYS A 53 2.37 14.19 16.39
C LYS A 53 1.04 14.39 15.69
N LYS A 54 1.08 14.61 14.38
CA LYS A 54 -0.11 14.65 13.55
C LYS A 54 -0.25 13.32 12.81
N ILE A 55 -1.32 12.60 13.10
CA ILE A 55 -1.69 11.29 12.54
C ILE A 55 -2.89 11.56 11.61
N GLY A 56 -2.65 11.56 10.30
CA GLY A 56 -3.65 12.01 9.31
C GLY A 56 -4.12 13.45 9.57
N ASN A 57 -5.40 13.62 9.87
CA ASN A 57 -6.01 14.91 10.25
C ASN A 57 -6.07 15.13 11.77
N MET A 58 -5.69 14.14 12.58
CA MET A 58 -5.78 14.18 14.03
C MET A 58 -4.44 14.55 14.67
N TRP A 59 -4.47 15.30 15.76
CA TRP A 59 -3.30 15.51 16.62
C TRP A 59 -3.35 14.54 17.79
N VAL A 60 -2.26 13.80 17.99
CA VAL A 60 -2.02 12.97 19.16
C VAL A 60 -0.91 13.58 20.00
N VAL A 61 -1.08 13.51 21.31
CA VAL A 61 -0.23 14.16 22.30
C VAL A 61 0.11 13.15 23.38
N PRO A 62 1.35 13.07 23.87
CA PRO A 62 1.67 12.21 24.99
C PRO A 62 0.76 12.50 26.20
N SER A 63 0.22 11.46 26.83
CA SER A 63 -0.64 11.57 28.02
C SER A 63 0.06 12.27 29.18
N ASN A 64 1.38 12.16 29.28
CA ASN A 64 2.20 12.85 30.27
C ASN A 64 2.62 14.28 29.85
N ALA A 65 2.16 14.79 28.71
CA ALA A 65 2.48 16.16 28.28
C ALA A 65 1.93 17.19 29.28
N ALA A 66 2.82 18.07 29.74
CA ALA A 66 2.46 19.20 30.59
C ALA A 66 1.86 20.35 29.74
N LYS A 67 0.86 21.04 30.29
CA LYS A 67 0.26 22.22 29.67
C LYS A 67 1.34 23.32 29.50
N PRO A 68 1.65 23.77 28.28
CA PRO A 68 2.62 24.83 28.07
C PRO A 68 2.20 26.14 28.76
N LYS A 69 3.13 26.85 29.40
CA LYS A 69 2.87 28.17 30.03
C LYS A 69 2.28 29.14 29.01
N ASP A 70 1.30 29.96 29.38
CA ASP A 70 0.68 30.87 28.42
C ASP A 70 1.68 31.95 27.97
N ALA A 71 1.86 32.12 26.65
CA ALA A 71 2.86 33.03 26.08
C ALA A 71 2.24 34.37 25.65
N ARG A 72 1.08 34.74 26.23
CA ARG A 72 0.33 35.95 25.85
C ARG A 72 0.94 37.27 26.37
N TYR A 73 2.17 37.30 26.89
CA TYR A 73 2.82 38.56 27.29
C TYR A 73 4.31 38.64 26.90
N LYS A 74 4.61 39.69 26.09
CA LYS A 74 5.90 40.26 25.61
C LYS A 74 6.81 39.32 24.79
N GLY A 75 7.29 39.66 23.59
CA GLY A 75 7.24 40.88 22.78
C GLY A 75 7.54 40.52 21.32
N THR A 76 7.50 41.52 20.44
CA THR A 76 7.69 41.46 18.99
C THR A 76 8.84 40.54 18.55
N GLY A 77 8.52 39.29 18.23
CA GLY A 77 9.46 38.30 17.68
C GLY A 77 8.98 37.88 16.30
N LYS A 78 9.79 38.18 15.28
CA LYS A 78 9.61 37.83 13.87
C LYS A 78 8.94 36.45 13.74
N THR A 79 7.78 36.40 13.10
CA THR A 79 7.18 35.15 12.62
C THR A 79 8.18 34.48 11.69
N ALA A 80 8.94 33.52 12.21
CA ALA A 80 9.66 32.58 11.39
C ALA A 80 8.60 31.81 10.59
N VAL A 81 8.43 32.20 9.33
CA VAL A 81 7.71 31.42 8.35
C VAL A 81 8.53 30.14 8.17
N THR A 82 8.24 29.12 8.97
CA THR A 82 8.76 27.78 8.72
C THR A 82 8.14 27.31 7.41
N THR A 83 8.90 27.41 6.31
CA THR A 83 8.58 26.76 5.04
C THR A 83 8.36 25.29 5.33
N LYS A 84 7.11 24.84 5.19
CA LYS A 84 6.70 23.47 5.53
C LYS A 84 7.34 22.52 4.53
N GLN A 85 8.51 21.98 4.85
CA GLN A 85 9.24 21.05 3.99
C GLN A 85 8.32 19.85 3.70
N ILE A 86 7.90 19.70 2.45
CA ILE A 86 7.02 18.60 2.03
C ILE A 86 7.86 17.32 2.06
N SER A 87 7.36 16.26 2.72
CA SER A 87 8.07 14.99 2.77
C SER A 87 8.31 14.43 1.37
N PRO A 88 9.46 13.75 1.11
CA PRO A 88 9.77 13.18 -0.21
C PRO A 88 8.65 12.27 -0.75
N ILE A 89 8.08 11.44 0.12
CA ILE A 89 6.95 10.55 -0.22
C ILE A 89 5.73 11.33 -0.70
N LYS A 90 5.43 12.48 -0.09
CA LYS A 90 4.28 13.31 -0.47
C LYS A 90 4.54 14.04 -1.79
N LYS A 91 5.79 14.39 -2.07
CA LYS A 91 6.20 14.93 -3.37
C LYS A 91 6.04 13.86 -4.47
N ALA A 92 6.57 12.65 -4.25
CA ALA A 92 6.43 11.52 -5.18
C ALA A 92 4.96 11.20 -5.48
N ARG A 93 4.12 11.11 -4.43
CA ARG A 93 2.67 10.86 -4.58
C ARG A 93 1.94 11.95 -5.38
N ARG A 94 2.37 13.21 -5.31
CA ARG A 94 1.80 14.30 -6.12
C ARG A 94 2.23 14.21 -7.57
N GLU A 95 3.50 13.90 -7.81
CA GLU A 95 4.06 13.74 -9.15
C GLU A 95 3.39 12.58 -9.89
N ILE A 96 3.34 11.38 -9.27
CA ILE A 96 2.71 10.21 -9.88
C ILE A 96 1.19 10.41 -10.09
N LYS A 97 0.51 11.14 -9.20
CA LYS A 97 -0.89 11.52 -9.40
C LYS A 97 -1.05 12.38 -10.65
N ALA A 98 -0.21 13.40 -10.82
CA ALA A 98 -0.28 14.26 -12.01
C ALA A 98 0.00 13.48 -13.30
N ILE A 99 0.89 12.48 -13.26
CA ILE A 99 1.14 11.57 -14.38
C ILE A 99 -0.12 10.72 -14.67
N ALA A 100 -0.73 10.14 -13.64
CA ALA A 100 -1.96 9.35 -13.76
C ALA A 100 -3.11 10.17 -14.35
N ASP A 101 -3.36 11.37 -13.82
CA ASP A 101 -4.39 12.29 -14.32
C ASP A 101 -4.15 12.64 -15.80
N LYS A 102 -2.91 12.96 -16.18
CA LYS A 102 -2.56 13.33 -17.56
C LYS A 102 -2.70 12.14 -18.52
N MET A 103 -2.28 10.95 -18.10
CA MET A 103 -2.30 9.75 -18.93
C MET A 103 -3.72 9.25 -19.15
N PHE A 104 -4.51 9.14 -18.08
CA PHE A 104 -5.90 8.74 -18.14
C PHE A 104 -6.70 9.63 -19.11
N ASN A 105 -6.63 10.96 -18.94
CA ASN A 105 -7.34 11.89 -19.82
C ASN A 105 -6.85 11.85 -21.28
N SER A 106 -5.56 11.58 -21.51
CA SER A 106 -5.04 11.42 -22.87
C SER A 106 -5.66 10.22 -23.58
N ILE A 107 -5.90 9.13 -22.84
CA ILE A 107 -6.45 7.88 -23.39
C ILE A 107 -7.96 8.00 -23.58
N VAL A 108 -8.67 8.62 -22.63
CA VAL A 108 -10.10 8.93 -22.79
C VAL A 108 -10.35 9.79 -24.04
N ASN A 109 -9.46 10.75 -24.33
CA ASN A 109 -9.55 11.58 -25.54
C ASN A 109 -9.33 10.80 -26.85
N GLU A 110 -8.78 9.58 -26.78
CA GLU A 110 -8.67 8.64 -27.90
C GLU A 110 -9.90 7.73 -28.02
N ASN A 111 -11.00 8.06 -27.32
CA ASN A 111 -12.30 7.37 -27.31
C ASN A 111 -12.32 5.99 -26.64
N TYR A 112 -11.37 5.68 -25.76
CA TYR A 112 -11.45 4.49 -24.90
C TYR A 112 -12.45 4.70 -23.76
N SER A 113 -13.07 3.60 -23.29
CA SER A 113 -13.92 3.63 -22.11
C SER A 113 -13.11 4.04 -20.86
N ALA A 114 -13.79 4.48 -19.80
CA ALA A 114 -13.12 4.83 -18.54
C ALA A 114 -12.38 3.63 -17.91
N GLU A 115 -12.93 2.43 -18.06
CA GLU A 115 -12.32 1.18 -17.59
C GLU A 115 -11.10 0.78 -18.41
N ASP A 116 -11.22 0.81 -19.75
CA ASP A 116 -10.08 0.52 -20.64
C ASP A 116 -8.97 1.56 -20.44
N SER A 117 -9.34 2.84 -20.27
CA SER A 117 -8.38 3.91 -19.99
C SER A 117 -7.60 3.68 -18.70
N LYS A 118 -8.25 3.15 -17.65
CA LYS A 118 -7.59 2.72 -16.42
C LYS A 118 -6.63 1.58 -16.70
N HIS A 119 -7.08 0.53 -17.38
CA HIS A 119 -6.29 -0.66 -17.67
C HIS A 119 -5.06 -0.35 -18.54
N ILE A 120 -5.25 0.36 -19.66
CA ILE A 120 -4.16 0.79 -20.55
C ILE A 120 -3.15 1.64 -19.78
N SER A 121 -3.62 2.59 -18.97
CA SER A 121 -2.74 3.44 -18.16
C SER A 121 -1.89 2.61 -17.19
N VAL A 122 -2.51 1.70 -16.44
CA VAL A 122 -1.81 0.89 -15.44
C VAL A 122 -0.83 -0.08 -16.12
N CYS A 123 -1.21 -0.73 -17.21
CA CYS A 123 -0.35 -1.65 -17.96
C CYS A 123 0.84 -0.94 -18.61
N LEU A 124 0.65 0.26 -19.17
CA LEU A 124 1.75 1.07 -19.69
C LEU A 124 2.71 1.48 -18.58
N PHE A 125 2.20 1.96 -17.44
CA PHE A 125 3.05 2.32 -16.30
C PHE A 125 3.83 1.12 -15.77
N ALA A 126 3.19 -0.04 -15.61
CA ALA A 126 3.83 -1.28 -15.17
C ALA A 126 4.91 -1.77 -16.15
N THR A 127 4.66 -1.67 -17.46
CA THR A 127 5.62 -2.05 -18.51
C THR A 127 6.88 -1.18 -18.46
N GLU A 128 6.70 0.13 -18.37
CA GLU A 128 7.81 1.08 -18.26
C GLU A 128 8.55 0.95 -16.93
N LEU A 129 7.83 0.68 -15.84
CA LEU A 129 8.41 0.43 -14.51
C LEU A 129 9.34 -0.80 -14.54
N LEU A 130 8.83 -1.94 -15.00
CA LEU A 130 9.62 -3.17 -15.04
C LEU A 130 10.78 -3.09 -16.03
N THR A 131 10.56 -2.46 -17.20
CA THR A 131 11.64 -2.22 -18.17
C THR A 131 12.74 -1.38 -17.54
N ASN A 132 12.40 -0.28 -16.87
CA ASN A 132 13.39 0.57 -16.21
C ASN A 132 14.21 -0.16 -15.14
N ILE A 133 13.54 -0.94 -14.29
CA ILE A 133 14.19 -1.74 -13.25
C ILE A 133 15.20 -2.72 -13.87
N LEU A 134 14.82 -3.40 -14.96
CA LEU A 134 15.70 -4.35 -15.65
C LEU A 134 16.82 -3.66 -16.44
N THR A 135 16.55 -2.52 -17.11
CA THR A 135 17.51 -1.81 -17.96
C THR A 135 18.58 -1.09 -17.16
N GLN A 136 18.28 -0.59 -15.96
CA GLN A 136 19.31 0.01 -15.09
C GLN A 136 20.42 -0.98 -14.68
N ARG A 137 20.24 -2.28 -14.95
CA ARG A 137 21.08 -3.38 -14.46
C ARG A 137 21.46 -4.41 -15.54
N SER A 138 20.94 -4.29 -16.77
CA SER A 138 21.24 -5.17 -17.90
C SER A 138 21.32 -4.39 -19.22
N ASN A 139 22.28 -4.73 -20.08
CA ASN A 139 22.56 -4.01 -21.33
C ASN A 139 21.51 -4.26 -22.45
N THR A 140 20.67 -5.30 -22.33
CA THR A 140 19.69 -5.66 -23.37
C THR A 140 18.38 -6.17 -22.75
N VAL A 141 17.38 -5.29 -22.67
CA VAL A 141 16.01 -5.66 -22.27
C VAL A 141 15.10 -5.63 -23.50
N ASN A 142 14.46 -6.75 -23.80
CA ASN A 142 13.49 -6.81 -24.89
C ASN A 142 12.13 -6.28 -24.40
N HIS A 143 11.79 -5.06 -24.81
CA HIS A 143 10.54 -4.39 -24.41
C HIS A 143 9.28 -5.20 -24.75
N LYS A 144 9.29 -5.94 -25.86
CA LYS A 144 8.16 -6.81 -26.26
C LYS A 144 7.95 -7.96 -25.28
N ILE A 145 9.03 -8.58 -24.79
CA ILE A 145 8.94 -9.63 -23.76
C ILE A 145 8.36 -9.05 -22.47
N VAL A 146 8.87 -7.89 -22.03
CA VAL A 146 8.38 -7.22 -20.82
C VAL A 146 6.89 -6.88 -20.95
N LYS A 147 6.44 -6.31 -22.08
CA LYS A 147 5.03 -6.02 -22.35
C LYS A 147 4.16 -7.27 -22.19
N ASN A 148 4.58 -8.40 -22.75
CA ASN A 148 3.83 -9.66 -22.67
C ASN A 148 3.76 -10.19 -21.22
N VAL A 149 4.88 -10.16 -20.49
CA VAL A 149 4.92 -10.60 -19.09
C VAL A 149 4.02 -9.72 -18.22
N VAL A 150 4.01 -8.40 -18.46
CA VAL A 150 3.15 -7.45 -17.74
C VAL A 150 1.67 -7.70 -18.05
N ALA A 151 1.30 -7.82 -19.33
CA ALA A 151 -0.07 -8.12 -19.75
C ALA A 151 -0.59 -9.41 -19.10
N SER A 152 0.21 -10.48 -19.13
CA SER A 152 -0.12 -11.75 -18.49
C SER A 152 -0.24 -11.62 -16.96
N THR A 153 0.67 -10.90 -16.30
CA THR A 153 0.67 -10.76 -14.83
C THR A 153 -0.48 -9.89 -14.34
N LEU A 154 -0.85 -8.85 -15.10
CA LEU A 154 -1.95 -7.94 -14.78
C LEU A 154 -3.31 -8.45 -15.28
N GLU A 155 -3.35 -9.61 -15.94
CA GLU A 155 -4.57 -10.21 -16.51
C GLU A 155 -5.31 -9.23 -17.44
N CYS A 156 -4.54 -8.50 -18.26
CA CYS A 156 -5.06 -7.44 -19.12
C CYS A 156 -4.61 -7.66 -20.57
N ASP A 157 -5.58 -7.98 -21.43
CA ASP A 157 -5.37 -8.29 -22.85
C ASP A 157 -5.48 -7.05 -23.76
N ILE A 158 -5.64 -5.86 -23.19
CA ILE A 158 -5.83 -4.63 -23.96
C ILE A 158 -4.50 -4.22 -24.60
N GLU A 159 -4.53 -4.05 -25.92
CA GLU A 159 -3.38 -3.56 -26.65
C GLU A 159 -3.08 -2.10 -26.30
N ILE A 160 -1.84 -1.81 -25.94
CA ILE A 160 -1.37 -0.46 -25.65
C ILE A 160 -0.90 0.19 -26.96
N PRO A 161 -1.52 1.31 -27.41
CA PRO A 161 -1.08 2.09 -28.56
C PRO A 161 0.36 2.61 -28.44
N ASP A 162 1.14 2.50 -29.51
CA ASP A 162 2.54 2.97 -29.54
C ASP A 162 2.66 4.49 -29.33
N CYS A 163 1.70 5.28 -29.82
CA CYS A 163 1.66 6.74 -29.63
C CYS A 163 1.64 7.13 -28.14
N LEU A 164 0.92 6.38 -27.31
CA LEU A 164 0.85 6.61 -25.87
C LEU A 164 2.17 6.28 -25.19
N LYS A 165 2.80 5.16 -25.60
CA LYS A 165 4.12 4.79 -25.13
C LYS A 165 5.14 5.90 -25.41
N GLU A 166 5.23 6.35 -26.66
CA GLU A 166 6.13 7.46 -27.05
C GLU A 166 5.90 8.73 -26.22
N LYS A 167 4.64 9.05 -25.94
CA LYS A 167 4.25 10.25 -25.19
C LYS A 167 4.61 10.19 -23.69
N PHE A 168 4.55 9.01 -23.08
CA PHE A 168 4.64 8.85 -21.62
C PHE A 168 5.91 8.17 -21.11
N SER A 169 6.61 7.36 -21.92
CA SER A 169 7.85 6.66 -21.50
C SER A 169 8.86 7.60 -20.86
N GLY A 170 9.14 8.76 -21.47
CA GLY A 170 10.10 9.73 -20.92
C GLY A 170 9.64 10.37 -19.60
N ILE A 171 8.34 10.58 -19.42
CA ILE A 171 7.76 11.13 -18.18
C ILE A 171 7.86 10.09 -17.05
N ILE A 172 7.54 8.83 -17.35
CA ILE A 172 7.60 7.72 -16.39
C ILE A 172 9.05 7.45 -15.99
N TYR A 173 9.98 7.41 -16.96
CA TYR A 173 11.42 7.29 -16.72
C TYR A 173 11.92 8.36 -15.72
N LYS A 174 11.54 9.62 -15.95
CA LYS A 174 11.93 10.73 -15.08
C LYS A 174 11.38 10.57 -13.67
N PHE A 175 10.12 10.14 -13.52
CA PHE A 175 9.53 9.87 -12.22
C PHE A 175 10.29 8.76 -11.47
N ILE A 176 10.54 7.63 -12.12
CA ILE A 176 11.26 6.48 -11.54
C ILE A 176 12.65 6.89 -11.10
N SER A 177 13.38 7.61 -11.95
CA SER A 177 14.75 8.06 -11.69
C SER A 177 14.84 9.01 -10.49
N ASN A 178 13.85 9.89 -10.33
CA ASN A 178 13.81 10.88 -9.24
C ASN A 178 13.29 10.31 -7.91
N ASN A 179 12.60 9.16 -7.95
CA ASN A 179 11.85 8.63 -6.81
C ASN A 179 12.16 7.13 -6.54
N SER A 180 13.40 6.70 -6.80
CA SER A 180 13.85 5.30 -6.63
C SER A 180 13.58 4.69 -5.25
N PHE A 181 13.45 5.52 -4.21
CA PHE A 181 13.17 5.10 -2.83
C PHE A 181 11.75 4.55 -2.59
N CYS A 182 10.84 4.67 -3.56
CA CYS A 182 9.44 4.25 -3.42
C CYS A 182 8.81 3.70 -4.70
N ILE A 183 9.63 3.13 -5.59
CA ILE A 183 9.16 2.56 -6.87
C ILE A 183 8.41 1.24 -6.68
N ASP A 184 8.63 0.54 -5.56
CA ASP A 184 7.89 -0.65 -5.16
C ASP A 184 6.43 -0.34 -4.83
N ASP A 185 6.12 0.82 -4.25
CA ASP A 185 4.73 1.26 -3.98
C ASP A 185 4.06 1.96 -5.19
N ALA A 186 4.84 2.32 -6.22
CA ALA A 186 4.41 3.26 -7.25
C ALA A 186 3.22 2.75 -8.08
N LEU A 187 3.21 1.47 -8.47
CA LEU A 187 2.13 0.91 -9.28
C LEU A 187 0.79 0.91 -8.54
N ALA A 188 0.79 0.53 -7.25
CA ALA A 188 -0.39 0.55 -6.42
C ALA A 188 -0.96 1.98 -6.26
N TRP A 189 -0.09 2.99 -6.09
CA TRP A 189 -0.54 4.39 -6.09
C TRP A 189 -1.07 4.83 -7.44
N PHE A 190 -0.42 4.42 -8.53
CA PHE A 190 -0.83 4.76 -9.88
C PHE A 190 -2.23 4.23 -10.18
N TYR A 191 -2.48 2.95 -9.92
CA TYR A 191 -3.81 2.34 -9.97
C TYR A 191 -4.81 3.12 -9.11
N GLN A 192 -4.45 3.49 -7.88
CA GLN A 192 -5.36 4.19 -6.99
C GLN A 192 -5.83 5.53 -7.58
N TYR A 193 -4.93 6.26 -8.25
CA TYR A 193 -5.28 7.54 -8.87
C TYR A 193 -6.12 7.34 -10.12
N THR A 194 -5.79 6.38 -10.99
CA THR A 194 -6.58 6.11 -12.20
C THR A 194 -7.95 5.53 -11.87
N ASN A 195 -8.06 4.68 -10.86
CA ASN A 195 -9.33 4.11 -10.42
C ASN A 195 -10.33 5.19 -9.98
N LYS A 196 -9.85 6.22 -9.26
CA LYS A 196 -10.68 7.37 -8.87
C LYS A 196 -11.16 8.23 -10.05
N LEU A 197 -10.48 8.15 -11.20
CA LEU A 197 -10.87 8.87 -12.41
C LEU A 197 -11.85 8.06 -13.25
N SER A 198 -11.81 6.72 -13.15
CA SER A 198 -12.70 5.84 -13.91
C SER A 198 -14.13 5.74 -13.36
N ASP A 199 -14.42 6.34 -12.20
CA ASP A 199 -15.67 6.09 -11.50
C ASP A 199 -16.90 6.77 -12.14
N ASN A 200 -17.70 5.91 -12.77
CA ASN A 200 -19.17 5.90 -12.71
C ASN A 200 -19.69 4.75 -11.80
N THR A 201 -18.83 4.01 -11.08
CA THR A 201 -19.22 2.83 -10.28
C THR A 201 -19.03 3.12 -8.78
N GLY A 202 -20.11 3.05 -7.98
CA GLY A 202 -20.17 3.52 -6.58
C GLY A 202 -19.26 2.86 -5.53
N ILE A 203 -18.20 2.14 -5.94
CA ILE A 203 -17.31 1.35 -5.08
C ILE A 203 -16.10 2.17 -4.58
N SER A 204 -15.76 3.29 -5.22
CA SER A 204 -14.56 4.06 -4.86
C SER A 204 -14.57 4.75 -3.50
N SER A 205 -15.75 4.88 -2.90
CA SER A 205 -15.91 5.35 -1.52
C SER A 205 -15.41 4.35 -0.46
N THR A 206 -15.03 3.12 -0.87
CA THR A 206 -14.67 2.01 0.04
C THR A 206 -13.19 1.62 0.02
N GLN A 207 -12.37 2.14 -0.92
CA GLN A 207 -10.93 1.87 -0.97
C GLN A 207 -10.17 2.80 0.01
N PHE A 208 -9.88 2.27 1.20
CA PHE A 208 -9.08 2.96 2.21
C PHE A 208 -7.59 2.63 2.06
N PHE A 209 -6.76 3.66 1.99
CA PHE A 209 -5.30 3.50 1.96
C PHE A 209 -4.73 3.70 3.36
N THR A 210 -4.02 2.69 3.85
CA THR A 210 -3.31 2.80 5.12
C THR A 210 -1.96 3.45 4.91
N GLU A 211 -1.73 4.54 5.65
CA GLU A 211 -0.48 5.28 5.63
C GLU A 211 0.69 4.41 6.11
N LYS A 212 1.88 4.59 5.51
CA LYS A 212 3.07 3.75 5.79
C LYS A 212 3.39 3.63 7.29
N TYR A 213 3.24 4.70 8.07
CA TYR A 213 3.52 4.68 9.51
C TYR A 213 2.55 3.78 10.30
N MET A 214 1.33 3.57 9.80
CA MET A 214 0.34 2.71 10.45
C MET A 214 0.64 1.25 10.13
N ILE A 215 1.02 0.97 8.88
CA ILE A 215 1.49 -0.35 8.47
C ILE A 215 2.69 -0.73 9.33
N THR A 216 3.69 0.14 9.44
CA THR A 216 4.87 -0.14 10.26
C THR A 216 4.49 -0.35 11.72
N ALA A 217 3.66 0.51 12.30
CA ALA A 217 3.24 0.37 13.70
C ALA A 217 2.49 -0.94 13.98
N LEU A 218 1.59 -1.38 13.07
CA LEU A 218 0.81 -2.60 13.25
C LEU A 218 1.67 -3.84 13.07
N VAL A 219 2.46 -3.90 12.00
CA VAL A 219 3.26 -5.09 11.69
C VAL A 219 4.41 -5.24 12.70
N ASP A 220 5.07 -4.15 13.08
CA ASP A 220 6.15 -4.20 14.08
C ASP A 220 5.62 -4.62 15.47
N SER A 221 4.33 -4.41 15.76
CA SER A 221 3.72 -4.80 17.03
C SER A 221 3.40 -6.29 17.15
N ILE A 222 3.35 -7.01 16.02
CA ILE A 222 2.89 -8.41 15.94
C ILE A 222 4.07 -9.40 15.95
N ASP A 223 5.30 -8.91 16.03
CA ASP A 223 6.54 -9.71 15.93
C ASP A 223 6.43 -10.76 14.82
N VAL A 224 6.15 -10.30 13.59
CA VAL A 224 5.90 -11.17 12.42
C VAL A 224 7.00 -12.22 12.21
N PHE A 225 8.20 -11.97 12.72
CA PHE A 225 9.31 -12.91 12.73
C PHE A 225 9.06 -14.22 13.47
N THR A 226 8.11 -14.27 14.41
CA THR A 226 7.73 -15.49 15.15
C THR A 226 6.64 -16.29 14.44
N VAL A 227 6.04 -15.72 13.39
CA VAL A 227 5.00 -16.38 12.61
C VAL A 227 5.65 -17.41 11.68
N ASN A 228 5.50 -18.68 12.02
CA ASN A 228 6.09 -19.78 11.24
C ASN A 228 5.24 -20.18 10.02
N GLY A 229 3.93 -19.93 10.06
CA GLY A 229 2.99 -20.32 9.01
C GLY A 229 2.41 -19.13 8.25
N LYS A 230 1.08 -19.14 8.09
CA LYS A 230 0.35 -18.31 7.13
C LYS A 230 0.02 -16.93 7.69
N ILE A 231 0.40 -15.89 6.95
CA ILE A 231 0.03 -14.48 7.18
C ILE A 231 -1.01 -14.09 6.13
N LEU A 232 -2.18 -13.62 6.54
CA LEU A 232 -3.28 -13.28 5.64
C LEU A 232 -3.67 -11.80 5.74
N ASP A 233 -3.75 -11.13 4.61
CA ASP A 233 -4.49 -9.87 4.45
C ASP A 233 -5.80 -10.11 3.68
N PRO A 234 -6.95 -10.19 4.36
CA PRO A 234 -8.26 -10.45 3.75
C PRO A 234 -8.80 -9.29 2.91
N ALA A 235 -8.14 -8.14 2.89
CA ALA A 235 -8.51 -6.97 2.07
C ALA A 235 -7.24 -6.25 1.64
N CYS A 236 -6.43 -6.94 0.83
CA CYS A 236 -5.05 -6.55 0.62
C CYS A 236 -4.88 -5.27 -0.19
N GLY A 237 -5.88 -4.86 -0.98
CA GLY A 237 -5.76 -3.74 -1.90
C GLY A 237 -4.54 -3.95 -2.80
N GLY A 238 -3.71 -2.92 -2.96
CA GLY A 238 -2.44 -3.01 -3.68
C GLY A 238 -1.31 -3.77 -2.97
N GLY A 239 -1.56 -4.38 -1.80
CA GLY A 239 -0.63 -5.29 -1.11
C GLY A 239 0.29 -4.65 -0.06
N ASN A 240 0.08 -3.40 0.35
CA ASN A 240 1.05 -2.67 1.19
C ASN A 240 1.44 -3.38 2.50
N PHE A 241 0.49 -4.05 3.18
CA PHE A 241 0.78 -4.84 4.38
C PHE A 241 1.67 -6.04 4.07
N LEU A 242 1.35 -6.76 2.99
CA LEU A 242 2.13 -7.92 2.54
C LEU A 242 3.53 -7.50 2.09
N LEU A 243 3.68 -6.36 1.41
CA LEU A 243 4.97 -5.79 1.03
C LEU A 243 5.85 -5.53 2.26
N TYR A 244 5.27 -4.95 3.32
CA TYR A 244 6.01 -4.65 4.54
C TYR A 244 6.34 -5.92 5.33
N CYS A 245 5.44 -6.91 5.37
CA CYS A 245 5.74 -8.23 5.92
C CYS A 245 6.89 -8.91 5.18
N PHE A 246 6.88 -8.85 3.84
CA PHE A 246 7.96 -9.35 3.01
C PHE A 246 9.29 -8.67 3.35
N ASP A 247 9.33 -7.34 3.46
CA ASP A 247 10.51 -6.56 3.82
C ASP A 247 11.14 -7.01 5.15
N ILE A 248 10.28 -7.20 6.15
CA ILE A 248 10.67 -7.62 7.49
C ILE A 248 11.28 -9.02 7.43
N LEU A 249 10.54 -9.99 6.88
CA LEU A 249 11.00 -11.38 6.78
C LEU A 249 12.28 -11.51 5.95
N ALA A 250 12.38 -10.79 4.83
CA ALA A 250 13.56 -10.78 3.98
C ALA A 250 14.80 -10.23 4.69
N LYS A 251 14.66 -9.19 5.52
CA LYS A 251 15.78 -8.64 6.32
C LYS A 251 16.28 -9.60 7.39
N LYS A 252 15.44 -10.52 7.87
CA LYS A 252 15.81 -11.52 8.87
C LYS A 252 16.45 -12.76 8.22
N ASP A 253 15.83 -13.28 7.17
CA ASP A 253 16.18 -14.60 6.64
C ASP A 253 17.33 -14.54 5.61
N ILE A 254 17.51 -13.41 4.93
CA ILE A 254 18.46 -13.25 3.82
C ILE A 254 19.74 -12.58 4.31
N SER A 255 20.88 -13.13 3.91
CA SER A 255 22.22 -12.63 4.20
C SER A 255 22.90 -12.10 2.95
N LYS A 256 23.82 -11.14 3.09
CA LYS A 256 24.65 -10.64 1.99
C LYS A 256 25.61 -11.70 1.40
N ASN A 257 25.86 -12.77 2.14
CA ASN A 257 26.73 -13.86 1.68
C ASN A 257 25.96 -14.97 0.96
N ASP A 258 24.63 -14.90 0.95
CA ASP A 258 23.81 -15.88 0.24
C ASP A 258 24.09 -15.78 -1.26
N SER A 259 24.16 -16.93 -1.93
CA SER A 259 24.15 -17.01 -3.38
C SER A 259 22.78 -16.60 -3.94
N LYS A 260 22.74 -16.19 -5.21
CA LYS A 260 21.49 -15.82 -5.90
C LYS A 260 20.39 -16.88 -5.74
N LEU A 261 20.75 -18.17 -5.85
CA LEU A 261 19.80 -19.28 -5.71
C LEU A 261 19.25 -19.41 -4.28
N GLU A 262 20.08 -19.18 -3.26
CA GLU A 262 19.66 -19.19 -1.86
C GLU A 262 18.71 -18.02 -1.57
N VAL A 263 19.04 -16.81 -2.04
CA VAL A 263 18.18 -15.63 -1.91
C VAL A 263 16.82 -15.87 -2.58
N GLN A 264 16.81 -16.41 -3.80
CA GLN A 264 15.58 -16.76 -4.52
C GLN A 264 14.75 -17.81 -3.76
N SER A 265 15.39 -18.86 -3.23
CA SER A 265 14.72 -19.91 -2.45
C SER A 265 14.08 -19.35 -1.18
N LYS A 266 14.82 -18.52 -0.43
CA LYS A 266 14.32 -17.84 0.77
C LYS A 266 13.15 -16.92 0.46
N MET A 267 13.23 -16.12 -0.61
CA MET A 267 12.11 -15.27 -1.04
C MET A 267 10.87 -16.07 -1.46
N LYS A 268 11.04 -17.20 -2.15
CA LYS A 268 9.93 -18.11 -2.49
C LYS A 268 9.26 -18.66 -1.22
N ASN A 269 10.06 -19.02 -0.21
CA ASN A 269 9.56 -19.46 1.09
C ASN A 269 8.86 -18.34 1.88
N ILE A 270 9.29 -17.08 1.73
CA ILE A 270 8.59 -15.94 2.32
C ILE A 270 7.25 -15.73 1.61
N LEU A 271 7.25 -15.67 0.27
CA LEU A 271 6.03 -15.47 -0.53
C LEU A 271 5.00 -16.59 -0.32
N SER A 272 5.43 -17.83 -0.09
CA SER A 272 4.53 -18.95 0.18
C SER A 272 3.75 -18.80 1.49
N LYS A 273 4.23 -17.96 2.42
CA LYS A 273 3.56 -17.64 3.70
C LYS A 273 2.63 -16.44 3.63
N LEU A 274 2.75 -15.57 2.62
CA LEU A 274 2.02 -14.32 2.50
C LEU A 274 0.78 -14.49 1.61
N PHE A 275 -0.41 -14.39 2.20
CA PHE A 275 -1.69 -14.56 1.52
C PHE A 275 -2.45 -13.23 1.48
N GLY A 276 -3.05 -12.91 0.33
CA GLY A 276 -3.90 -11.74 0.16
C GLY A 276 -5.22 -12.10 -0.52
N TYR A 277 -6.30 -11.45 -0.13
CA TYR A 277 -7.58 -11.49 -0.83
C TYR A 277 -8.02 -10.08 -1.22
N GLU A 278 -8.46 -9.91 -2.46
CA GLU A 278 -8.99 -8.66 -2.99
C GLU A 278 -10.19 -8.94 -3.90
N ILE A 279 -11.23 -8.12 -3.80
CA ILE A 279 -12.46 -8.29 -4.56
C ILE A 279 -12.31 -7.78 -6.00
N ASP A 280 -11.58 -6.67 -6.18
CA ASP A 280 -11.27 -6.14 -7.50
C ASP A 280 -10.18 -6.98 -8.16
N VAL A 281 -10.55 -7.70 -9.23
CA VAL A 281 -9.66 -8.61 -9.95
C VAL A 281 -8.40 -7.89 -10.45
N PHE A 282 -8.54 -6.66 -10.96
CA PHE A 282 -7.42 -5.91 -11.50
C PHE A 282 -6.50 -5.39 -10.38
N LEU A 283 -7.05 -4.98 -9.24
CA LEU A 283 -6.27 -4.58 -8.06
C LEU A 283 -5.56 -5.78 -7.43
N ALA A 284 -6.18 -6.96 -7.40
CA ALA A 284 -5.53 -8.21 -7.00
C ALA A 284 -4.31 -8.50 -7.89
N ALA A 285 -4.46 -8.33 -9.20
CA ALA A 285 -3.36 -8.48 -10.15
C ALA A 285 -2.25 -7.44 -9.92
N VAL A 286 -2.60 -6.18 -9.65
CA VAL A 286 -1.65 -5.12 -9.25
C VAL A 286 -0.92 -5.48 -7.97
N ALA A 287 -1.59 -6.03 -6.95
CA ALA A 287 -0.96 -6.45 -5.70
C ALA A 287 0.07 -7.57 -5.91
N SER A 288 -0.29 -8.57 -6.71
CA SER A 288 0.63 -9.64 -7.11
C SER A 288 1.85 -9.09 -7.85
N PHE A 289 1.64 -8.23 -8.86
CA PHE A 289 2.73 -7.57 -9.59
C PHE A 289 3.65 -6.78 -8.65
N THR A 290 3.08 -6.03 -7.71
CA THR A 290 3.81 -5.19 -6.75
C THR A 290 4.69 -6.05 -5.83
N LEU A 291 4.20 -7.19 -5.34
CA LEU A 291 5.01 -8.16 -4.58
C LEU A 291 6.13 -8.78 -5.42
N LYS A 292 5.91 -9.05 -6.71
CA LYS A 292 6.95 -9.55 -7.63
C LYS A 292 8.05 -8.51 -7.86
N ILE A 293 7.68 -7.24 -8.04
CA ILE A 293 8.64 -6.11 -8.10
C ILE A 293 9.44 -6.02 -6.79
N LYS A 294 8.76 -6.15 -5.64
CA LYS A 294 9.42 -6.11 -4.34
C LYS A 294 10.47 -7.21 -4.17
N ALA A 295 10.15 -8.44 -4.56
CA ALA A 295 11.10 -9.55 -4.56
C ALA A 295 12.27 -9.30 -5.52
N LEU A 296 12.00 -8.78 -6.73
CA LEU A 296 13.04 -8.45 -7.71
C LEU A 296 14.01 -7.37 -7.19
N LEU A 297 13.48 -6.29 -6.62
CA LEU A 297 14.28 -5.21 -6.04
C LEU A 297 15.06 -5.67 -4.79
N THR A 298 14.52 -6.62 -4.04
CA THR A 298 15.22 -7.25 -2.92
C THR A 298 16.43 -8.02 -3.44
N LEU A 299 16.27 -8.82 -4.49
CA LEU A 299 17.38 -9.53 -5.13
C LEU A 299 18.51 -8.59 -5.59
N ASP A 300 18.16 -7.46 -6.23
CA ASP A 300 19.12 -6.40 -6.62
C ASP A 300 19.81 -5.78 -5.39
N SER A 301 19.06 -5.51 -4.32
CA SER A 301 19.60 -4.89 -3.10
C SER A 301 20.62 -5.76 -2.35
N TYR A 302 20.57 -7.08 -2.55
CA TYR A 302 21.56 -8.04 -2.04
C TYR A 302 22.74 -8.27 -3.02
N GLY A 303 22.81 -7.50 -4.11
CA GLY A 303 23.97 -7.46 -5.01
C GLY A 303 23.91 -8.46 -6.17
N HIS A 304 22.76 -9.07 -6.43
CA HIS A 304 22.60 -10.02 -7.51
C HIS A 304 22.00 -9.37 -8.76
N GLN A 305 22.51 -9.75 -9.94
CA GLN A 305 21.92 -9.34 -11.21
C GLN A 305 20.50 -9.86 -11.33
N ILE A 306 19.62 -9.01 -11.87
CA ILE A 306 18.19 -9.30 -12.05
C ILE A 306 17.84 -9.46 -13.53
N HIS A 307 16.97 -10.43 -13.83
CA HIS A 307 16.46 -10.72 -15.16
C HIS A 307 14.94 -10.86 -15.14
N ILE A 308 14.32 -10.86 -16.32
CA ILE A 308 12.86 -11.07 -16.45
C ILE A 308 12.43 -12.43 -15.89
N SER A 309 13.25 -13.47 -16.03
CA SER A 309 12.99 -14.79 -15.47
C SER A 309 12.95 -14.79 -13.94
N ASP A 310 13.69 -13.88 -13.29
CA ASP A 310 13.61 -13.68 -11.85
C ASP A 310 12.24 -13.13 -11.44
N PHE A 311 11.67 -12.23 -12.25
CA PHE A 311 10.31 -11.74 -12.03
C PHE A 311 9.29 -12.86 -12.24
N GLU A 312 9.37 -13.60 -13.35
CA GLU A 312 8.39 -14.63 -13.71
C GLU A 312 8.26 -15.73 -12.66
N GLN A 313 9.35 -16.19 -12.07
CA GLN A 313 9.35 -17.28 -11.08
C GLN A 313 8.72 -16.96 -9.72
N PHE A 314 8.46 -15.69 -9.40
CA PHE A 314 7.82 -15.32 -8.13
C PHE A 314 6.31 -15.42 -8.27
N GLU A 315 5.67 -16.21 -7.40
CA GLU A 315 4.23 -16.46 -7.42
C GLU A 315 3.57 -16.12 -6.08
N PRO A 316 3.31 -14.82 -5.81
CA PRO A 316 2.58 -14.41 -4.60
C PRO A 316 1.21 -15.10 -4.46
N ASN A 317 0.81 -15.41 -3.23
CA ASN A 317 -0.49 -16.01 -2.94
C ASN A 317 -1.59 -14.94 -2.82
N ILE A 318 -1.88 -14.24 -3.93
CA ILE A 318 -2.98 -13.27 -4.02
C ILE A 318 -4.18 -13.91 -4.70
N PHE A 319 -5.35 -13.74 -4.11
CA PHE A 319 -6.60 -14.35 -4.56
C PHE A 319 -7.69 -13.29 -4.79
N TYR A 320 -8.60 -13.57 -5.72
CA TYR A 320 -9.81 -12.80 -5.93
C TYR A 320 -11.04 -13.69 -6.07
N SER A 321 -12.22 -13.08 -5.92
CA SER A 321 -13.49 -13.78 -6.08
C SER A 321 -13.73 -14.22 -7.52
N VAL A 322 -14.13 -15.48 -7.74
CA VAL A 322 -14.61 -15.92 -9.07
C VAL A 322 -16.01 -15.36 -9.36
N ASN A 323 -16.82 -15.14 -8.33
CA ASN A 323 -18.17 -14.60 -8.46
C ASN A 323 -18.21 -13.13 -8.03
N HIS A 324 -18.63 -12.24 -8.92
CA HIS A 324 -18.71 -10.80 -8.66
C HIS A 324 -19.89 -10.35 -7.78
N SER A 325 -20.76 -11.29 -7.35
CA SER A 325 -21.96 -11.01 -6.57
C SER A 325 -21.73 -10.81 -5.06
N TYR A 326 -20.51 -11.00 -4.56
CA TYR A 326 -20.20 -10.93 -3.13
C TYR A 326 -19.62 -9.58 -2.75
N ILE A 327 -20.05 -8.99 -1.63
CA ILE A 327 -19.70 -7.61 -1.24
C ILE A 327 -18.36 -7.56 -0.47
N GLY A 328 -17.82 -8.70 -0.04
CA GLY A 328 -16.48 -8.78 0.56
C GLY A 328 -16.19 -10.12 1.27
N ALA A 329 -15.02 -10.20 1.90
CA ALA A 329 -14.52 -11.42 2.55
C ALA A 329 -15.34 -11.93 3.76
N LEU A 330 -16.37 -11.20 4.20
CA LEU A 330 -17.22 -11.58 5.33
C LEU A 330 -18.63 -11.99 4.90
N ASP A 331 -18.96 -11.86 3.61
CA ASP A 331 -20.34 -11.91 3.08
C ASP A 331 -20.70 -13.24 2.39
N CYS A 332 -20.15 -14.37 2.85
CA CYS A 332 -20.37 -15.66 2.18
C CYS A 332 -20.27 -16.90 3.08
N LYS A 333 -20.93 -17.99 2.66
CA LYS A 333 -20.56 -19.35 3.10
C LYS A 333 -19.21 -19.71 2.47
N LYS A 334 -18.15 -19.64 3.28
CA LYS A 334 -16.75 -19.77 2.84
C LYS A 334 -16.42 -21.08 2.08
N SER A 335 -17.18 -22.15 2.33
CA SER A 335 -17.00 -23.47 1.69
C SER A 335 -17.48 -23.51 0.24
N GLU A 336 -18.48 -22.70 -0.13
CA GLU A 336 -19.07 -22.65 -1.47
C GLU A 336 -18.47 -21.51 -2.33
N HIS A 337 -17.85 -20.52 -1.69
CA HIS A 337 -17.24 -19.39 -2.36
C HIS A 337 -15.90 -19.77 -3.01
N LYS A 338 -15.91 -19.84 -4.35
CA LYS A 338 -14.71 -20.08 -5.16
C LYS A 338 -13.88 -18.80 -5.32
N VAL A 339 -12.57 -18.95 -5.12
CA VAL A 339 -11.57 -17.91 -5.31
C VAL A 339 -10.51 -18.40 -6.29
N CYS A 340 -9.92 -17.47 -7.02
CA CYS A 340 -8.90 -17.73 -8.04
C CYS A 340 -7.58 -17.10 -7.61
N LYS A 341 -6.47 -17.85 -7.70
CA LYS A 341 -5.13 -17.30 -7.51
C LYS A 341 -4.71 -16.51 -8.76
N VAL A 342 -4.21 -15.30 -8.55
CA VAL A 342 -3.66 -14.46 -9.61
C VAL A 342 -2.50 -15.18 -10.32
N GLY A 343 -2.46 -15.10 -11.65
CA GLY A 343 -1.36 -15.59 -12.48
C GLY A 343 -1.53 -17.03 -12.96
N ASN A 344 -1.54 -18.02 -12.07
CA ASN A 344 -1.67 -19.44 -12.46
C ASN A 344 -3.13 -19.92 -12.56
N LYS A 345 -4.09 -19.05 -12.24
CA LYS A 345 -5.54 -19.30 -12.30
C LYS A 345 -5.99 -20.53 -11.51
N GLN A 346 -5.25 -20.90 -10.47
CA GLN A 346 -5.63 -21.99 -9.58
C GLN A 346 -6.90 -21.62 -8.83
N ILE A 347 -7.98 -22.38 -9.05
CA ILE A 347 -9.26 -22.20 -8.36
C ILE A 347 -9.26 -23.03 -7.07
N THR A 348 -9.65 -22.41 -5.96
CA THR A 348 -9.84 -23.06 -4.67
C THR A 348 -11.05 -22.45 -3.95
N THR A 349 -11.30 -22.84 -2.70
CA THR A 349 -12.34 -22.25 -1.85
C THR A 349 -11.77 -21.15 -0.97
N MET A 350 -12.60 -20.18 -0.64
CA MET A 350 -12.25 -19.15 0.32
C MET A 350 -11.90 -19.73 1.69
N GLU A 351 -12.58 -20.80 2.11
CA GLU A 351 -12.22 -21.56 3.32
C GLU A 351 -10.79 -22.09 3.30
N THR A 352 -10.32 -22.61 2.16
CA THR A 352 -8.93 -23.10 2.03
C THR A 352 -7.91 -21.97 2.19
N VAL A 353 -8.21 -20.79 1.63
CA VAL A 353 -7.34 -19.61 1.76
C VAL A 353 -7.32 -19.11 3.21
N PHE A 354 -8.49 -19.05 3.86
CA PHE A 354 -8.67 -18.46 5.19
C PHE A 354 -8.49 -19.43 6.38
N SER A 355 -8.27 -20.72 6.12
CA SER A 355 -7.96 -21.73 7.16
C SER A 355 -6.47 -21.76 7.49
N ASN A 356 -6.14 -22.22 8.71
CA ASN A 356 -4.78 -22.36 9.23
C ASN A 356 -3.96 -21.07 9.08
N VAL A 357 -4.58 -19.93 9.41
CA VAL A 357 -3.94 -18.61 9.42
C VAL A 357 -3.35 -18.36 10.81
N ASP A 358 -2.04 -18.17 10.87
CA ASP A 358 -1.33 -17.85 12.11
C ASP A 358 -1.43 -16.36 12.45
N CYS A 359 -1.54 -15.51 11.43
CA CYS A 359 -1.57 -14.06 11.60
C CYS A 359 -2.47 -13.40 10.56
N VAL A 360 -3.43 -12.59 11.01
CA VAL A 360 -4.27 -11.75 10.13
C VAL A 360 -3.82 -10.29 10.27
N LEU A 361 -3.44 -9.68 9.15
CA LEU A 361 -2.96 -8.29 9.07
C LEU A 361 -3.74 -7.56 7.98
N THR A 362 -4.50 -6.53 8.34
CA THR A 362 -5.28 -5.80 7.35
C THR A 362 -5.48 -4.34 7.71
N ASN A 363 -5.90 -3.56 6.72
CA ASN A 363 -6.26 -2.16 6.90
C ASN A 363 -7.41 -2.06 7.92
N PRO A 364 -7.28 -1.24 8.98
CA PRO A 364 -8.41 -0.98 9.87
C PRO A 364 -9.54 -0.28 9.08
N PRO A 365 -10.82 -0.60 9.32
CA PRO A 365 -11.93 0.03 8.63
C PRO A 365 -12.03 1.50 9.05
N PHE A 366 -11.45 2.42 8.27
CA PHE A 366 -11.54 3.86 8.53
C PHE A 366 -12.67 4.53 7.76
N LYS A 367 -13.92 4.08 7.95
CA LYS A 367 -15.06 4.91 7.51
C LYS A 367 -15.33 5.98 8.57
N THR A 368 -15.03 7.24 8.28
CA THR A 368 -15.54 8.34 9.09
C THR A 368 -17.07 8.34 9.01
N VAL A 369 -17.75 8.54 10.14
CA VAL A 369 -19.23 8.54 10.27
C VAL A 369 -19.95 9.42 9.23
N LYS A 370 -19.27 10.43 8.65
CA LYS A 370 -19.74 11.15 7.47
C LYS A 370 -19.72 10.24 6.22
N GLY A 371 -20.88 9.63 5.91
CA GLY A 371 -21.07 8.83 4.70
C GLY A 371 -21.62 7.42 4.93
N MET A 372 -22.08 7.11 6.14
CA MET A 372 -23.09 6.06 6.31
C MET A 372 -24.44 6.72 6.08
N SER A 373 -25.21 6.21 5.12
CA SER A 373 -26.66 6.41 5.11
C SER A 373 -27.19 5.76 6.40
N ASP A 374 -28.03 6.51 7.12
CA ASP A 374 -28.67 6.06 8.36
C ASP A 374 -29.39 4.72 8.21
#